data_AF-U3U893-F1
#
_entry.id   AF-U3U893-F1
#
_cell.length_a   1.000
_cell.length_b   1.000
_cell.length_c   1.000
_cell.angle_alpha   90.00
_cell.angle_beta   90.00
_cell.angle_gamma   90.00
#
_symmetry.space_group_name_H-M   'P 1'
#
loop_
_entity.id
_entity.type
_entity.pdbx_description
1 polymer ?
#
loop_
_entity_poly.entity_id
_entity_poly.type
_entity_poly.pdbx_seq_one_letter_code
_entity_poly.pdbx_strand_id
1 'polypeptide(L)' 'MTREIFADFNGHNHRALARKYEVSLQWIYSVIKRVKKEELARIQGNLFEDEDKPPR' A
#
# COMPACT_ATOMS: atom_id res chain seq x y z
N MET A 1 -12.49 -3.99 2.08
CA MET A 1 -11.68 -4.80 1.15
C MET A 1 -10.19 -4.49 1.17
N THR A 2 -9.72 -3.27 0.83
CA THR A 2 -8.25 -3.00 0.74
C THR A 2 -7.49 -3.15 2.06
N ARG A 3 -8.10 -2.73 3.18
CA ARG A 3 -7.55 -2.90 4.53
C ARG A 3 -7.49 -4.36 4.97
N GLU A 4 -8.48 -5.16 4.56
CA GLU A 4 -8.53 -6.60 4.87
C GLU A 4 -7.47 -7.39 4.09
N ILE A 5 -7.29 -7.07 2.81
CA ILE A 5 -6.20 -7.61 1.99
C ILE A 5 -4.84 -7.29 2.60
N PHE A 6 -4.67 -6.06 3.10
CA PHE A 6 -3.43 -5.65 3.74
C PHE A 6 -3.23 -6.33 5.10
N ALA A 7 -4.29 -6.53 5.89
CA ALA A 7 -4.21 -7.26 7.16
C ALA A 7 -3.81 -8.74 6.95
N ASP A 8 -4.28 -9.36 5.87
CA ASP A 8 -3.91 -10.73 5.49
C ASP A 8 -2.52 -10.81 4.82
N PHE A 9 -1.88 -9.68 4.52
CA PHE A 9 -0.62 -9.64 3.78
C PHE A 9 0.58 -9.90 4.71
N ASN A 10 1.38 -10.91 4.37
CA ASN A 10 2.55 -11.32 5.17
C ASN A 10 3.91 -10.96 4.54
N GLY A 11 3.92 -10.09 3.53
CA GLY A 11 5.15 -9.68 2.81
C GLY A 11 5.38 -10.44 1.50
N HIS A 12 4.97 -11.71 1.40
CA HIS A 12 5.31 -12.55 0.26
C HIS A 12 4.11 -13.30 -0.36
N ASN A 13 2.92 -13.28 0.27
CA ASN A 13 1.73 -14.03 -0.14
C ASN A 13 0.84 -13.38 -1.24
N HIS A 14 1.37 -12.49 -2.09
CA HIS A 14 0.59 -11.76 -3.10
C HIS A 14 -0.27 -12.66 -4.00
N ARG A 15 0.27 -13.81 -4.43
CA ARG A 15 -0.46 -14.77 -5.30
C ARG A 15 -1.62 -15.47 -4.56
N ALA A 16 -1.44 -15.76 -3.27
CA ALA A 16 -2.48 -16.36 -2.45
C ALA A 16 -3.63 -15.37 -2.21
N LEU A 17 -3.30 -14.09 -1.97
CA LEU A 17 -4.29 -13.02 -1.84
C LEU A 17 -5.07 -12.82 -3.15
N ALA A 18 -4.38 -12.80 -4.29
CA ALA A 18 -5.04 -12.68 -5.60
C ALA A 18 -6.08 -13.79 -5.83
N ARG A 19 -5.77 -15.03 -5.43
CA ARG A 19 -6.70 -16.17 -5.49
C ARG A 19 -7.85 -16.05 -4.48
N LYS A 20 -7.54 -15.70 -3.22
CA LYS A 20 -8.52 -15.58 -2.12
C LYS A 20 -9.57 -14.51 -2.40
N TYR A 21 -9.16 -13.41 -3.01
CA TYR A 21 -10.01 -12.24 -3.27
C TYR A 21 -10.47 -12.15 -4.73
N GLU A 22 -10.16 -13.13 -5.58
CA GLU A 22 -10.54 -13.20 -7.00
C GLU A 22 -10.16 -11.94 -7.80
N VAL A 23 -8.95 -11.42 -7.53
CA VAL A 23 -8.42 -10.19 -8.15
C VAL A 23 -7.10 -10.45 -8.85
N SER A 24 -6.69 -9.51 -9.71
CA SER A 24 -5.41 -9.62 -10.39
C SER A 24 -4.24 -9.40 -9.42
N LEU A 25 -3.12 -10.07 -9.70
CA LEU A 25 -1.88 -9.91 -8.93
C LEU A 25 -1.38 -8.46 -8.92
N GLN A 26 -1.49 -7.77 -10.06
CA GLN A 26 -1.15 -6.35 -10.20
C GLN A 26 -1.99 -5.47 -9.26
N TRP A 27 -3.28 -5.78 -9.12
CA TRP A 27 -4.15 -5.04 -8.22
C TRP A 27 -3.75 -5.24 -6.74
N ILE A 28 -3.35 -6.46 -6.33
CA ILE A 28 -2.82 -6.70 -4.97
C ILE A 28 -1.60 -5.82 -4.68
N TYR A 29 -0.66 -5.70 -5.62
CA TYR A 29 0.48 -4.79 -5.48
C TYR A 29 0.04 -3.33 -5.29
N SER A 30 -0.92 -2.86 -6.09
CA SER A 30 -1.46 -1.51 -5.98
C SER A 30 -2.13 -1.26 -4.63
N VAL A 31 -2.88 -2.24 -4.11
CA VAL A 31 -3.52 -2.17 -2.79
C VAL A 31 -2.48 -2.05 -1.69
N ILE A 32 -1.47 -2.93 -1.67
CA ILE A 32 -0.41 -2.92 -0.65
C ILE A 32 0.36 -1.60 -0.68
N LYS A 33 0.73 -1.12 -1.88
CA LYS A 33 1.43 0.16 -2.04
C LYS A 33 0.62 1.33 -1.48
N ARG A 34 -0.70 1.35 -1.75
CA ARG A 34 -1.60 2.39 -1.26
C ARG A 34 -1.71 2.38 0.27
N VAL A 35 -1.99 1.22 0.87
CA VAL A 35 -2.18 1.13 2.32
C VAL A 35 -0.87 1.44 3.06
N LYS A 36 0.28 0.97 2.58
CA LYS A 36 1.59 1.36 3.14
C LYS A 36 1.82 2.87 3.10
N LYS A 37 1.46 3.54 2.01
CA LYS A 37 1.58 5.01 1.90
C LYS A 37 0.69 5.70 2.93
N GLU A 38 -0.55 5.22 3.10
CA GLU A 38 -1.49 5.76 4.09
C GLU A 38 -1.03 5.51 5.54
N GLU A 39 -0.46 4.34 5.84
CA GLU A 39 0.09 4.04 7.17
C GLU A 39 1.35 4.84 7.46
N LEU A 40 2.27 4.96 6.50
CA LEU A 40 3.44 5.81 6.63
C LEU A 40 3.02 7.27 6.84
N ALA A 41 2.07 7.79 6.06
CA ALA A 41 1.56 9.15 6.26
C ALA A 41 0.94 9.36 7.65
N ARG A 42 0.26 8.35 8.20
CA ARG A 42 -0.32 8.39 9.56
C ARG A 42 0.74 8.35 10.66
N ILE A 43 1.72 7.47 10.54
CA ILE A 43 2.80 7.31 11.53
C ILE A 43 3.74 8.51 11.49
N GLN A 44 4.02 9.00 10.29
CA GLN A 44 5.08 9.96 10.03
C GLN A 44 4.59 11.41 10.03
N GLY A 45 3.27 11.67 10.04
CA GLY A 45 2.67 13.00 10.18
C GLY A 45 3.44 14.11 9.45
N ASN A 46 3.24 14.22 8.13
CA ASN A 46 3.80 15.28 7.27
C ASN A 46 5.32 15.55 7.34
N LEU A 47 6.15 14.55 7.64
CA LEU A 47 7.61 14.76 7.65
C LEU A 47 8.20 15.12 6.27
N PHE A 48 7.47 14.91 5.16
CA PHE A 48 7.97 15.15 3.80
C PHE A 48 6.98 15.86 2.87
N GLU A 49 6.10 16.73 3.39
CA GLU A 49 5.26 17.56 2.51
C GLU A 49 6.02 18.79 1.93
N ASP A 50 7.29 19.00 2.30
CA ASP A 50 8.11 20.13 1.84
C ASP A 50 9.23 19.78 0.84
N GLU A 51 9.34 18.53 0.34
CA GLU A 51 10.43 18.15 -0.60
C GLU A 51 10.03 18.02 -2.08
N ASP A 52 8.84 18.48 -2.49
CA ASP A 52 8.48 18.63 -3.92
C ASP A 52 8.32 20.12 -4.32
N LYS A 53 9.27 20.96 -3.90
CA LYS A 53 9.48 22.26 -4.56
C LYS A 53 10.66 22.14 -5.52
N PRO A 54 10.46 22.24 -6.85
CA PRO A 54 11.60 22.35 -7.76
C PRO A 54 12.42 23.60 -7.39
N PRO A 55 13.75 23.55 -7.43
CA PRO A 55 14.59 24.70 -7.12
C PRO A 55 14.22 25.86 -8.06
N ARG A 56 14.01 27.05 -7.49
CA ARG A 56 13.88 28.30 -8.26
C ARG A 56 15.24 28.75 -8.78
#